data_AF-X6LNE4-F1
#
_entry.id   AF-X6LNE4-F1
#
_cell.length_a   1.000
_cell.length_b   1.000
_cell.length_c   1.000
_cell.angle_alpha   90.00
_cell.angle_beta   90.00
_cell.angle_gamma   90.00
#
_symmetry.space_group_name_H-M   'P 1'
#
loop_
_entity.id
_entity.type
_entity.pdbx_description
1 polymer ?
#
loop_
_entity_poly.entity_id
_entity_poly.type
_entity_poly.pdbx_seq_one_letter_code
_entity_poly.pdbx_strand_id
1 'polypeptide(L)'
;MEEEKSKDNAKLYLKSITEQHACFDKNWILQLNQQESIQDFICLICKQVANNPMEINCTQHNSMNESLIAGESCLNQFLNQNTNSCPVEPHDNCSYSQSRMAKRYISELDVICSRQFEQEQEQGQEQLQMSTQQGHEEGETPGIVGCDFKGKVKEINDRLEHSCCLQM
;
A
#
# COMPACT_ATOMS: atom_id res chain seq x y z
N MET A 1 -33.37 -1.29 -14.69
CA MET A 1 -32.29 -0.28 -14.82
C MET A 1 -31.72 0.16 -13.46
N GLU A 2 -32.37 -0.14 -12.33
CA GLU A 2 -31.88 0.21 -10.98
C GLU A 2 -30.96 -0.85 -10.33
N GLU A 3 -31.04 -2.12 -10.74
CA GLU A 3 -30.22 -3.19 -10.15
C GLU A 3 -28.74 -3.16 -10.56
N GLU A 4 -28.39 -2.65 -11.75
CA GLU A 4 -26.98 -2.59 -12.19
C GLU A 4 -26.19 -1.50 -11.46
N LYS A 5 -26.82 -0.33 -11.21
CA LYS A 5 -26.22 0.76 -10.43
C LYS A 5 -25.84 0.37 -9.00
N SER A 6 -26.60 -0.55 -8.39
CA SER A 6 -26.36 -1.02 -7.02
C SER A 6 -25.15 -1.96 -6.93
N LYS A 7 -24.97 -2.82 -7.94
CA LYS A 7 -23.83 -3.75 -8.02
C LYS A 7 -22.51 -3.02 -8.30
N ASP A 8 -22.53 -2.01 -9.16
CA ASP A 8 -21.34 -1.21 -9.45
C ASP A 8 -20.90 -0.38 -8.25
N ASN A 9 -21.83 0.24 -7.52
CA ASN A 9 -21.50 0.95 -6.28
C ASN A 9 -20.96 0.00 -5.20
N ALA A 10 -21.52 -1.20 -5.05
CA ALA A 10 -20.99 -2.20 -4.11
C ALA A 10 -19.59 -2.69 -4.51
N LYS A 11 -19.34 -2.87 -5.81
CA LYS A 11 -18.04 -3.28 -6.35
C LYS A 11 -16.99 -2.19 -6.20
N LEU A 12 -17.34 -0.93 -6.45
CA LEU A 12 -16.47 0.23 -6.23
C LEU A 12 -16.18 0.44 -4.74
N TYR A 13 -17.18 0.28 -3.88
CA TYR A 13 -17.02 0.37 -2.43
C TYR A 13 -16.14 -0.76 -1.89
N LEU A 14 -16.34 -2.00 -2.35
CA LEU A 14 -15.48 -3.14 -2.01
C LEU A 14 -14.04 -2.92 -2.50
N LYS A 15 -13.86 -2.38 -3.71
CA LYS A 15 -12.55 -2.07 -4.28
C LYS A 15 -11.84 -1.00 -3.44
N SER A 16 -12.53 0.08 -3.09
CA SER A 16 -12.04 1.15 -2.22
C SER A 16 -11.69 0.64 -0.81
N ILE A 17 -12.47 -0.26 -0.24
CA ILE A 17 -12.16 -0.91 1.06
C ILE A 17 -10.91 -1.79 0.94
N THR A 18 -10.80 -2.61 -0.11
CA THR A 18 -9.60 -3.44 -0.32
C THR A 18 -8.35 -2.60 -0.58
N GLU A 19 -8.47 -1.46 -1.25
CA GLU A 19 -7.39 -0.50 -1.50
C GLU A 19 -7.00 0.22 -0.19
N GLN A 20 -7.96 0.62 0.65
CA GLN A 20 -7.72 1.26 1.95
C GLN A 20 -7.10 0.33 3.00
N HIS A 21 -7.31 -0.99 2.87
CA HIS A 21 -6.78 -1.99 3.80
C HIS A 21 -5.58 -2.76 3.24
N ALA A 22 -5.17 -2.49 2.01
CA ALA A 22 -3.94 -3.04 1.46
C ALA A 22 -2.70 -2.48 2.17
N CYS A 23 -1.60 -3.22 2.09
CA CYS A 23 -0.29 -2.73 2.48
C CYS A 23 0.13 -1.55 1.59
N PHE A 24 0.90 -0.62 2.14
CA PHE A 24 1.32 0.58 1.43
C PHE A 24 2.37 0.26 0.36
N ASP A 25 2.23 0.89 -0.81
CA ASP A 25 3.22 0.74 -1.87
C ASP A 25 4.62 1.11 -1.37
N LYS A 26 5.58 0.18 -1.50
CA LYS A 26 6.95 0.35 -1.02
C LYS A 26 7.65 1.49 -1.75
N ASN A 27 7.46 1.61 -3.07
CA ASN A 27 8.07 2.66 -3.88
C ASN A 27 7.47 4.03 -3.57
N TRP A 28 6.19 4.09 -3.19
CA TRP A 28 5.56 5.31 -2.68
C TRP A 28 6.21 5.78 -1.38
N ILE A 29 6.37 4.86 -0.41
CA ILE A 29 7.03 5.17 0.86
C ILE A 29 8.49 5.58 0.63
N LEU A 30 9.21 4.91 -0.28
CA LEU A 30 10.60 5.22 -0.60
C LEU A 30 10.82 6.56 -1.32
N GLN A 31 9.76 7.27 -1.76
CA GLN A 31 9.92 8.62 -2.32
C GLN A 31 10.59 9.58 -1.32
N LEU A 32 10.27 9.44 -0.03
CA LEU A 32 10.74 10.34 1.03
C LEU A 32 11.44 9.62 2.19
N ASN A 33 11.55 8.29 2.17
CA ASN A 33 12.20 7.51 3.23
C ASN A 33 13.32 6.60 2.67
N GLN A 34 14.22 6.18 3.56
CA GLN A 34 15.31 5.26 3.21
C GLN A 34 14.87 3.79 3.32
N GLN A 35 15.46 2.90 2.53
CA GLN A 35 15.13 1.47 2.52
C GLN A 35 15.33 0.82 3.90
N GLU A 36 16.37 1.23 4.62
CA GLU A 36 16.73 0.75 5.95
C GLU A 36 15.65 1.12 6.99
N SER A 37 14.94 2.24 6.79
CA SER A 37 13.90 2.70 7.71
C SER A 37 12.61 1.87 7.66
N ILE A 38 12.43 1.07 6.60
CA ILE A 38 11.21 0.29 6.36
C ILE A 38 11.43 -1.22 6.31
N GLN A 39 12.69 -1.68 6.35
CA GLN A 39 13.05 -3.09 6.15
C GLN A 39 12.32 -4.03 7.10
N ASP A 40 12.17 -3.63 8.36
CA ASP A 40 11.55 -4.42 9.43
C ASP A 40 10.02 -4.41 9.37
N PHE A 41 9.45 -3.58 8.49
CA PHE A 41 8.01 -3.38 8.35
C PHE A 41 7.47 -3.90 7.01
N ILE A 42 8.28 -4.65 6.26
CA ILE A 42 7.85 -5.28 5.01
C ILE A 42 6.94 -6.46 5.33
N CYS A 43 5.74 -6.44 4.75
CA CYS A 43 4.80 -7.55 4.81
C CYS A 43 5.40 -8.78 4.13
N LEU A 44 5.53 -9.88 4.88
CA LEU A 44 6.07 -11.14 4.38
C LEU A 44 5.25 -11.74 3.22
N ILE A 45 3.97 -11.40 3.11
CA ILE A 45 3.05 -11.97 2.12
C ILE A 45 3.13 -11.21 0.79
N CYS A 46 2.85 -9.90 0.80
CA CYS A 46 2.79 -9.09 -0.43
C CYS A 46 4.08 -8.31 -0.74
N LYS A 47 5.07 -8.33 0.15
CA LYS A 47 6.37 -7.64 0.02
C LYS A 47 6.30 -6.10 -0.05
N GLN A 48 5.15 -5.53 0.28
CA GLN A 48 4.89 -4.10 0.46
C GLN A 48 5.07 -3.67 1.93
N VAL A 49 4.98 -2.37 2.26
CA VAL A 49 5.07 -1.91 3.66
C VAL A 49 3.76 -2.23 4.39
N ALA A 50 3.83 -2.92 5.52
CA ALA A 50 2.64 -3.45 6.19
C ALA A 50 1.68 -2.34 6.66
N ASN A 51 0.42 -2.41 6.22
CA ASN A 51 -0.67 -1.61 6.78
C ASN A 51 -1.37 -2.43 7.88
N ASN A 52 -1.62 -1.80 9.03
CA ASN A 52 -2.03 -2.49 10.26
C ASN A 52 -1.15 -3.73 10.54
N PRO A 53 0.14 -3.53 10.86
CA PRO A 53 1.09 -4.64 10.98
C PRO A 53 0.72 -5.61 12.10
N MET A 54 0.77 -6.90 11.77
CA MET A 54 0.61 -8.05 12.64
C MET A 54 1.94 -8.77 12.76
N GLU A 55 2.40 -8.97 14.00
CA GLU A 55 3.53 -9.82 14.33
C GLU A 55 3.08 -11.29 14.34
N ILE A 56 3.90 -12.14 13.72
CA ILE A 56 3.72 -13.58 13.68
C ILE A 56 4.66 -14.19 14.72
N ASN A 57 4.07 -14.81 15.73
CA ASN A 57 4.79 -15.40 16.84
C ASN A 57 4.62 -16.92 16.80
N CYS A 58 5.71 -17.63 16.53
CA CYS A 58 5.74 -19.08 16.39
C CYS A 58 7.02 -19.66 16.97
N THR A 59 6.89 -20.78 17.68
CA THR A 59 8.03 -21.43 18.34
C THR A 59 9.10 -21.91 17.36
N GLN A 60 8.69 -22.23 16.14
CA GLN A 60 9.51 -22.71 15.04
C GLN A 60 10.49 -21.64 14.53
N HIS A 61 10.13 -20.36 14.67
CA HIS A 61 10.91 -19.24 14.18
C HIS A 61 11.43 -18.31 15.30
N ASN A 62 11.40 -18.78 16.56
CA ASN A 62 11.91 -18.02 17.71
C ASN A 62 13.41 -17.64 17.61
N SER A 63 14.19 -18.36 16.80
CA SER A 63 15.61 -18.10 16.58
C SER A 63 15.90 -17.20 15.38
N MET A 64 14.87 -16.80 14.62
CA MET A 64 15.05 -15.84 13.54
C MET A 64 15.24 -14.45 14.14
N ASN A 65 16.30 -13.77 13.72
CA ASN A 65 16.52 -12.36 14.06
C ASN A 65 15.69 -11.41 13.20
N GLU A 66 14.99 -11.93 12.17
CA GLU A 66 14.22 -11.16 11.22
C GLU A 66 12.81 -10.87 11.75
N SER A 67 12.33 -9.65 11.47
CA SER A 67 10.99 -9.22 11.83
C SER A 67 9.92 -10.00 11.06
N LEU A 68 9.12 -10.82 11.75
CA LEU A 68 8.03 -11.57 11.14
C LEU A 68 6.74 -10.75 11.14
N ILE A 69 6.61 -9.85 10.17
CA ILE A 69 5.46 -8.94 10.05
C ILE A 69 4.64 -9.22 8.78
N ALA A 70 3.32 -9.16 8.91
CA ALA A 70 2.38 -9.12 7.79
C ALA A 70 1.37 -7.99 7.98
N GLY A 71 0.85 -7.42 6.89
CA GLY A 71 -0.34 -6.57 6.99
C GLY A 71 -1.57 -7.40 7.37
N GLU A 72 -2.43 -6.87 8.23
CA GLU A 72 -3.62 -7.56 8.74
C GLU A 72 -4.51 -8.12 7.63
N SER A 73 -4.80 -7.31 6.59
CA SER A 73 -5.61 -7.75 5.45
C SER A 73 -4.96 -8.91 4.70
N CYS A 74 -3.65 -8.82 4.43
CA CYS A 74 -2.91 -9.89 3.76
C CYS A 74 -2.89 -11.18 4.59
N LEU A 75 -2.68 -11.07 5.90
CA LEU A 75 -2.68 -12.21 6.81
C LEU A 75 -4.05 -12.89 6.85
N ASN A 76 -5.13 -12.12 6.99
CA ASN A 76 -6.49 -12.65 7.01
C ASN A 76 -6.83 -13.38 5.70
N GLN A 77 -6.47 -12.80 4.55
CA GLN A 77 -6.67 -13.45 3.25
C GLN A 77 -5.87 -14.75 3.12
N PHE A 78 -4.61 -14.75 3.56
CA PHE A 78 -3.76 -15.95 3.53
C PHE A 78 -4.34 -17.08 4.39
N LEU A 79 -4.76 -16.78 5.62
CA LEU A 79 -5.31 -17.78 6.55
C LEU A 79 -6.64 -18.37 6.07
N ASN A 80 -7.45 -17.58 5.36
CA ASN A 80 -8.71 -18.06 4.76
C ASN A 80 -8.48 -19.06 3.61
N GLN A 81 -7.35 -18.97 2.92
CA GLN A 81 -6.99 -19.85 1.80
C GLN A 81 -6.10 -21.02 2.24
N ASN A 82 -5.35 -20.85 3.33
CA ASN A 82 -4.35 -21.79 3.83
C ASN A 82 -4.62 -22.05 5.32
N THR A 83 -5.62 -22.90 5.59
CA THR A 83 -6.06 -23.19 6.96
C THR A 83 -4.89 -23.61 7.84
N ASN A 84 -4.73 -22.92 8.97
CA ASN A 84 -3.72 -23.15 10.01
C ASN A 84 -2.24 -23.08 9.56
N SER A 85 -1.93 -22.63 8.34
CA SER A 85 -0.52 -22.49 7.93
C SER A 85 0.11 -21.19 8.44
N CYS A 86 1.40 -21.24 8.79
CA CYS A 86 2.22 -20.04 8.91
C CYS A 86 2.50 -19.45 7.50
N PRO A 87 2.56 -18.11 7.36
CA PRO A 87 3.04 -17.45 6.14
C PRO A 87 4.52 -17.67 5.80
N VAL A 88 5.32 -18.17 6.75
CA VAL A 88 6.76 -18.43 6.55
C VAL A 88 6.97 -19.83 5.99
N GLU A 89 6.48 -20.85 6.70
CA GLU A 89 6.58 -22.28 6.33
C GLU A 89 5.37 -23.08 6.84
N PRO A 90 4.99 -24.21 6.24
CA PRO A 90 3.83 -24.99 6.68
C PRO A 90 3.99 -25.56 8.10
N HIS A 91 3.33 -24.96 9.07
CA HIS A 91 3.12 -25.50 10.41
C HIS A 91 1.94 -24.81 11.10
N ASP A 92 1.37 -25.49 12.11
CA ASP A 92 0.23 -25.00 12.88
C ASP A 92 0.66 -24.20 14.12
N ASN A 93 -0.34 -23.75 14.91
CA ASN A 93 -0.18 -23.12 16.23
C ASN A 93 0.62 -21.80 16.23
N CYS A 94 0.55 -21.04 15.15
CA CYS A 94 1.02 -19.66 15.14
C CYS A 94 0.09 -18.78 15.98
N SER A 95 0.70 -17.85 16.71
CA SER A 95 -0.02 -16.75 17.35
C SER A 95 0.21 -15.45 16.59
N TYR A 96 -0.82 -14.62 16.49
CA TYR A 96 -0.80 -13.39 15.72
C TYR A 96 -1.23 -12.25 16.62
N SER A 97 -0.46 -11.16 16.64
CA SER A 97 -0.75 -10.01 17.48
C SER A 97 -0.43 -8.71 16.76
N GLN A 98 -1.30 -7.71 16.93
CA GLN A 98 -1.04 -6.40 16.34
C GLN A 98 0.19 -5.75 16.98
N SER A 99 1.14 -5.33 16.14
CA SER A 99 2.33 -4.62 16.60
C SER A 99 2.03 -3.14 16.78
N ARG A 100 1.82 -2.72 18.03
CA ARG A 100 1.61 -1.30 18.36
C ARG A 100 2.82 -0.44 18.02
N MET A 101 4.03 -0.98 18.16
CA MET A 101 5.26 -0.26 17.85
C MET A 101 5.43 -0.11 16.34
N ALA A 102 5.32 -1.19 15.56
CA ALA A 102 5.41 -1.08 14.10
C ALA A 102 4.33 -0.16 13.55
N LYS A 103 3.09 -0.26 14.05
CA LYS A 103 1.99 0.63 13.63
C LYS A 103 2.33 2.11 13.87
N ARG A 104 2.93 2.45 15.02
CA ARG A 104 3.37 3.82 15.31
C ARG A 104 4.50 4.26 14.38
N TYR A 105 5.53 3.44 14.19
CA TYR A 105 6.64 3.79 13.30
C TYR A 105 6.16 4.04 11.86
N ILE A 106 5.39 3.11 11.31
CA ILE A 106 4.84 3.22 9.95
C ILE A 106 3.97 4.48 9.81
N SER A 107 3.20 4.83 10.85
CA SER A 107 2.34 6.01 10.85
C SER A 107 3.10 7.35 10.78
N GLU A 108 4.38 7.35 11.15
CA GLU A 108 5.27 8.53 11.15
C GLU A 108 6.20 8.58 9.92
N LEU A 109 6.09 7.64 8.98
CA LEU A 109 6.84 7.70 7.72
C LEU A 109 6.35 8.89 6.87
N ASP A 110 7.29 9.56 6.22
CA ASP A 110 7.01 10.71 5.36
C ASP A 110 6.54 10.24 3.98
N VAL A 111 5.50 10.85 3.44
CA VAL A 111 4.92 10.47 2.14
C VAL A 111 4.47 11.69 1.36
N ILE A 112 4.53 11.56 0.04
CA ILE A 112 3.81 12.44 -0.87
C ILE A 112 2.33 12.01 -0.96
N CYS A 113 1.49 12.82 -1.59
CA CYS A 113 0.11 12.41 -1.87
C CYS A 113 0.07 11.11 -2.69
N SER A 114 -0.72 10.12 -2.25
CA SER A 114 -0.83 8.84 -2.97
C SER A 114 -1.40 9.00 -4.39
N ARG A 115 -2.43 9.86 -4.57
CA ARG A 115 -2.99 10.17 -5.90
C ARG A 115 -1.97 10.83 -6.84
N GLN A 116 -1.07 11.64 -6.29
CA GLN A 116 -0.01 12.24 -7.09
C GLN A 116 1.00 11.17 -7.54
N PHE A 117 1.38 10.29 -6.63
CA PHE A 117 2.29 9.18 -6.93
C PHE A 117 1.73 8.25 -8.01
N GLU A 118 0.43 7.94 -7.96
CA GLU A 118 -0.26 7.14 -8.98
C GLU A 118 -0.23 7.84 -10.34
N GLN A 119 -0.57 9.13 -10.41
CA GLN A 119 -0.52 9.91 -11.66
C GLN A 119 0.89 9.98 -12.26
N GLU A 120 1.92 10.19 -11.42
CA GLU A 120 3.32 10.25 -11.87
C GLU A 120 3.78 8.89 -12.42
N GLN A 121 3.32 7.77 -11.86
CA GLN A 121 3.60 6.44 -12.41
C GLN A 121 2.94 6.22 -13.77
N GLU A 122 1.66 6.55 -13.90
CA GLU A 122 0.90 6.37 -15.16
C GLU A 122 1.54 7.19 -16.29
N GLN A 123 1.87 8.45 -16.05
CA GLN A 123 2.49 9.33 -17.05
C GLN A 123 3.92 8.90 -17.41
N GLY A 124 4.71 8.43 -16.43
CA GLY A 124 6.03 7.89 -16.71
C GLY A 124 5.98 6.69 -17.66
N GLN A 125 4.94 5.85 -17.54
CA GLN A 125 4.71 4.73 -18.45
C GLN A 125 4.24 5.18 -19.84
N GLU A 126 3.37 6.18 -19.93
CA GLU A 126 2.90 6.74 -21.20
C GLU A 126 4.03 7.44 -21.97
N GLN A 127 4.90 8.21 -21.31
CA GLN A 127 6.06 8.82 -21.98
C GLN A 127 7.05 7.78 -22.51
N LEU A 128 7.27 6.67 -21.80
CA LEU A 128 8.09 5.56 -22.29
C LEU A 128 7.49 4.87 -23.53
N GLN A 129 6.16 4.77 -23.60
CA GLN A 129 5.47 4.22 -24.78
C GLN A 129 5.48 5.19 -25.97
N MET A 130 5.27 6.49 -25.74
CA MET A 130 5.35 7.52 -26.80
C MET A 130 6.77 7.70 -27.34
N SER A 131 7.80 7.47 -26.52
CA SER A 131 9.21 7.48 -26.95
C SER A 131 9.54 6.39 -27.99
N THR A 132 8.72 5.34 -28.09
CA THR A 132 8.88 4.28 -29.11
C THR A 132 8.12 4.54 -30.41
N GLN A 133 7.26 5.55 -30.48
CA GLN A 133 6.52 5.94 -31.69
C GLN A 133 6.75 7.41 -32.02
N GLN A 134 7.81 7.65 -32.79
CA GLN A 134 8.09 8.85 -33.63
C GLN A 134 7.54 10.22 -33.19
N GLY A 135 8.49 11.13 -32.91
CA GLY A 135 8.67 12.38 -33.66
C GLY A 135 7.61 13.48 -33.53
N HIS A 136 7.99 14.54 -32.81
CA HIS A 136 7.52 15.93 -32.95
C HIS A 136 6.01 16.19 -32.89
N GLU A 137 5.54 16.74 -31.76
CA GLU A 137 4.67 17.92 -31.71
C GLU A 137 4.76 18.51 -30.29
N GLU A 138 5.32 19.72 -30.18
CA GLU A 138 5.35 20.52 -28.94
C GLU A 138 3.94 21.04 -28.65
N GLY A 139 3.04 20.14 -28.25
CA GLY A 139 1.77 20.51 -27.64
C GLY A 139 2.00 20.83 -26.17
N GLU A 140 1.58 22.02 -25.73
CA GLU A 140 1.59 22.44 -24.33
C GLU A 140 1.10 21.28 -23.44
N THR A 141 2.00 20.74 -22.60
CA THR A 141 1.61 19.78 -21.57
C THR A 141 0.50 20.44 -20.75
N PRO A 142 -0.73 19.88 -20.73
CA PRO A 142 -1.81 20.42 -19.93
C PRO A 142 -1.28 20.58 -18.51
N GLY A 143 -1.30 21.82 -17.99
CA GLY A 143 -0.67 22.13 -16.70
C GLY A 143 -1.15 21.14 -15.66
N ILE A 144 -0.26 20.23 -15.26
CA ILE A 144 -0.60 19.15 -14.33
C ILE A 144 -1.01 19.83 -13.04
N VAL A 145 -2.28 19.71 -12.68
CA VAL A 145 -2.72 20.08 -11.34
C VAL A 145 -2.03 19.07 -10.43
N GLY A 146 -0.98 19.51 -9.75
CA GLY A 146 -0.25 18.70 -8.78
C GLY A 146 -0.81 18.87 -7.39
N CYS A 147 -0.70 17.83 -6.57
CA CYS A 147 -0.75 17.97 -5.13
C CYS A 147 0.65 18.34 -4.64
N ASP A 148 0.78 19.22 -3.65
CA ASP A 148 2.08 19.58 -3.03
C ASP A 148 2.24 18.97 -1.64
N PHE A 149 1.32 18.09 -1.25
CA PHE A 149 1.30 17.48 0.06
C PHE A 149 2.55 16.62 0.28
N LYS A 150 3.23 16.91 1.38
CA LYS A 150 4.28 16.09 1.99
C LYS A 150 4.00 16.05 3.48
N GLY A 151 3.74 14.86 4.01
CA GLY A 151 3.33 14.70 5.40
C GLY A 151 3.44 13.26 5.85
N LYS A 152 2.76 12.90 6.94
CA LYS A 152 2.86 11.56 7.53
C LYS A 152 1.83 10.60 6.94
N VAL A 153 2.14 9.29 6.92
CA VAL A 153 1.19 8.24 6.49
C VAL A 153 -0.16 8.36 7.19
N LYS A 154 -0.19 8.66 8.49
CA LYS A 154 -1.43 8.83 9.27
C LYS A 154 -2.32 10.00 8.80
N GLU A 155 -1.77 10.97 8.10
CA GLU A 155 -2.46 12.18 7.63
C GLU A 155 -3.07 11.98 6.23
N ILE A 156 -2.72 10.89 5.53
CA ILE A 156 -3.12 10.67 4.13
C ILE A 156 -4.63 10.56 3.97
N ASN A 157 -5.32 9.79 4.82
CA ASN A 157 -6.77 9.63 4.66
C ASN A 157 -7.51 10.97 4.78
N ASP A 158 -7.15 11.77 5.79
CA ASP A 158 -7.71 13.12 5.97
C ASP A 158 -7.41 14.02 4.75
N ARG A 159 -6.17 13.99 4.25
CA ARG A 159 -5.79 14.72 3.03
C ARG A 159 -6.65 14.29 1.84
N LEU A 160 -6.82 12.98 1.60
CA LEU A 160 -7.56 12.44 0.46
C LEU A 160 -9.06 12.72 0.52
N GLU A 161 -9.64 12.78 1.72
CA GLU A 161 -11.07 13.04 1.94
C GLU A 161 -11.42 14.53 1.90
N HIS A 162 -10.51 15.42 2.31
CA HIS A 162 -10.90 16.81 2.61
C HIS A 162 -10.12 17.89 1.87
N SER A 163 -8.90 17.60 1.38
CA SER A 163 -8.00 18.68 0.91
C SER A 163 -7.21 18.33 -0.35
N CYS A 164 -7.31 17.12 -0.87
CA CYS A 164 -6.63 16.73 -2.09
C CYS A 164 -7.32 17.32 -3.33
N CYS A 165 -6.57 18.10 -4.10
CA CYS A 165 -7.02 18.70 -5.36
C CYS A 165 -7.13 17.68 -6.51
N LEU A 166 -6.49 16.52 -6.38
CA LEU A 166 -6.55 15.43 -7.37
C LEU A 166 -7.81 14.60 -7.13
N GLN A 167 -8.62 14.40 -8.17
CA GLN A 167 -9.81 13.53 -8.10
C GLN A 167 -9.43 12.05 -8.22
N MET A 168 -10.31 11.16 -7.75
CA MET A 168 -10.29 9.72 -8.06
C MET A 168 -11.09 9.44 -9.33
#